data_AF-A0A7C2CZE9-F1
#
_entry.id   AF-A0A7C2CZE9-F1
#
_cell.length_a   1.000
_cell.length_b   1.000
_cell.length_c   1.000
_cell.angle_alpha   90.00
_cell.angle_beta   90.00
_cell.angle_gamma   90.00
#
_symmetry.space_group_name_H-M   'P 1'
#
loop_
_entity.id
_entity.type
_entity.pdbx_description
1 polymer ?
#
loop_
_entity_poly.entity_id
_entity_poly.type
_entity_poly.pdbx_seq_one_letter_code
_entity_poly.pdbx_strand_id
1 'polypeptide(L)'
;MLALKRDQFVGKPPTLMSEWIARNMKQKMAQLPFASFFQSNTILVPVPKSSLMQPDTLWVPQRIATALVTAGIGKQVASLLIRTNAVPKASLSSPSERPTAAQHYESITVQRTLSKPNEIVLIDDIVTRDATLLGCANRLADAFPQCSIRAFAAMRTISDPTEFESVYSPCIGTIDLYDTGDTFRRP
;
A
#
# COMPACT_ATOMS: atom_id res chain seq x y z
N MET A 1 11.30 -8.60 7.60
CA MET A 1 11.28 -7.78 6.37
C MET A 1 11.52 -8.57 5.09
N LEU A 2 12.57 -9.42 5.02
CA LEU A 2 12.90 -10.17 3.78
C LEU A 2 11.75 -11.07 3.28
N ALA A 3 11.10 -11.81 4.18
CA ALA A 3 9.98 -12.67 3.82
C ALA A 3 8.82 -11.90 3.16
N LEU A 4 8.52 -10.69 3.65
CA LEU A 4 7.51 -9.81 3.05
C LEU A 4 7.94 -9.29 1.69
N LYS A 5 9.14 -8.71 1.58
CA LYS A 5 9.65 -8.12 0.33
C LYS A 5 9.87 -9.13 -0.80
N ARG A 6 9.88 -10.42 -0.49
CA ARG A 6 10.06 -11.53 -1.43
C ARG A 6 8.87 -12.48 -1.49
N ASP A 7 7.79 -12.18 -0.77
CA ASP A 7 6.63 -13.05 -0.58
C ASP A 7 7.01 -14.51 -0.29
N GLN A 8 7.98 -14.72 0.60
CA GLN A 8 8.50 -16.05 0.93
C GLN A 8 7.53 -16.82 1.82
N PHE A 9 7.68 -18.14 1.83
CA PHE A 9 6.96 -19.01 2.74
C PHE A 9 7.29 -18.71 4.20
N VAL A 10 6.25 -18.68 5.03
CA VAL A 10 6.32 -18.47 6.49
C VAL A 10 5.43 -19.49 7.21
N GLY A 11 5.72 -19.70 8.51
CA GLY A 11 4.91 -20.54 9.38
C GLY A 11 5.02 -22.04 9.13
N LYS A 12 4.20 -22.81 9.85
CA LYS A 12 4.01 -24.26 9.69
C LYS A 12 2.51 -24.57 9.74
N PRO A 13 1.90 -25.17 8.70
CA PRO A 13 2.50 -25.50 7.40
C PRO A 13 2.95 -24.24 6.63
N PRO A 14 3.91 -24.36 5.69
CA PRO A 14 4.40 -23.23 4.90
C PRO A 14 3.27 -22.57 4.10
N THR A 15 3.14 -21.25 4.20
CA THR A 15 2.18 -20.44 3.42
C THR A 15 2.90 -19.18 2.93
N LEU A 16 2.52 -18.62 1.78
CA LEU A 16 3.13 -17.37 1.31
C LEU A 16 2.85 -16.23 2.29
N MET A 17 3.77 -15.28 2.41
CA MET A 17 3.59 -14.15 3.34
C MET A 17 2.32 -13.35 3.04
N SER A 18 1.98 -13.14 1.77
CA SER A 18 0.74 -12.50 1.32
C SER A 18 -0.51 -13.24 1.79
N GLU A 19 -0.54 -14.56 1.66
CA GLU A 19 -1.61 -15.43 2.15
C GLU A 19 -1.69 -15.42 3.68
N TRP A 20 -0.54 -15.45 4.35
CA TRP A 20 -0.47 -15.36 5.80
C TRP A 20 -1.08 -14.04 6.30
N ILE A 21 -0.75 -12.92 5.67
CA ILE A 21 -1.33 -11.60 5.96
C ILE A 21 -2.84 -11.64 5.80
N ALA A 22 -3.33 -12.10 4.63
CA ALA A 22 -4.77 -12.16 4.36
C ALA A 22 -5.53 -13.06 5.34
N ARG A 23 -4.96 -14.22 5.70
CA ARG A 23 -5.52 -15.14 6.69
C ARG A 23 -5.60 -14.50 8.07
N ASN A 24 -4.52 -13.85 8.52
CA ASN A 24 -4.48 -13.19 9.82
C ASN A 24 -5.47 -12.03 9.89
N MET A 25 -5.57 -11.23 8.82
CA MET A 25 -6.55 -10.15 8.73
C MET A 25 -7.98 -10.69 8.78
N LYS A 26 -8.28 -11.75 8.03
CA LYS A 26 -9.61 -12.37 8.04
C LYS A 26 -9.99 -12.88 9.43
N GLN A 27 -9.08 -13.57 10.10
CA GLN A 27 -9.30 -14.13 11.45
C GLN A 27 -9.53 -13.06 12.51
N LYS A 28 -8.89 -11.90 12.36
CA LYS A 28 -8.91 -10.82 13.35
C LYS A 28 -9.75 -9.61 12.90
N MET A 29 -10.51 -9.71 11.81
CA MET A 29 -11.14 -8.57 11.15
C MET A 29 -11.97 -7.72 12.12
N ALA A 30 -12.75 -8.34 12.99
CA ALA A 30 -13.60 -7.65 13.97
C ALA A 30 -12.81 -6.81 15.02
N GLN A 31 -11.50 -7.07 15.17
CA GLN A 31 -10.62 -6.40 16.13
C GLN A 31 -9.67 -5.38 15.46
N LEU A 32 -9.66 -5.31 14.12
CA LEU A 32 -8.76 -4.42 13.41
C LEU A 32 -9.32 -2.99 13.39
N PRO A 33 -8.52 -1.97 13.78
CA PRO A 33 -8.99 -0.59 13.84
C PRO A 33 -9.36 -0.02 12.46
N PHE A 34 -8.82 -0.60 11.39
CA PHE A 34 -9.06 -0.21 10.00
C PHE A 34 -10.02 -1.15 9.25
N ALA A 35 -10.73 -2.07 9.95
CA ALA A 35 -11.62 -3.04 9.30
C ALA A 35 -12.64 -2.39 8.35
N SER A 36 -13.13 -1.19 8.71
CA SER A 36 -14.07 -0.41 7.92
C SER A 36 -13.56 0.03 6.54
N PHE A 37 -12.26 -0.09 6.26
CA PHE A 37 -11.66 0.25 4.97
C PHE A 37 -12.01 -0.81 3.91
N PHE A 38 -12.24 -2.05 4.34
CA PHE A 38 -12.44 -3.20 3.47
C PHE A 38 -13.91 -3.61 3.41
N GLN A 39 -14.72 -2.79 2.75
CA GLN A 39 -16.12 -3.10 2.48
C GLN A 39 -16.26 -4.11 1.33
N SER A 40 -17.43 -4.73 1.19
CA SER A 40 -17.71 -5.74 0.16
C SER A 40 -17.54 -5.22 -1.26
N ASN A 41 -17.66 -3.91 -1.49
CA ASN A 41 -17.50 -3.28 -2.80
C ASN A 41 -16.15 -2.54 -2.99
N THR A 42 -15.27 -2.56 -2.00
CA THR A 42 -13.97 -1.87 -2.07
C THR A 42 -13.08 -2.47 -3.14
N ILE A 43 -12.51 -1.63 -4.00
CA ILE A 43 -11.50 -2.03 -4.99
C ILE A 43 -10.12 -1.95 -4.36
N LEU A 44 -9.33 -3.02 -4.45
CA LEU A 44 -7.95 -3.02 -3.97
C LEU A 44 -7.01 -2.63 -5.12
N VAL A 45 -6.24 -1.57 -4.93
CA VAL A 45 -5.32 -1.05 -5.94
C VAL A 45 -3.88 -1.20 -5.43
N PRO A 46 -3.06 -2.08 -6.01
CA PRO A 46 -1.70 -2.25 -5.57
C PRO A 46 -0.84 -1.05 -5.99
N VAL A 47 0.00 -0.59 -5.07
CA VAL A 47 0.92 0.53 -5.28
C VAL A 47 2.07 0.09 -6.20
N PRO A 48 2.40 0.85 -7.26
CA PRO A 48 3.48 0.49 -8.18
C PRO A 48 4.86 0.60 -7.52
N LYS A 49 5.80 -0.27 -7.94
CA LYS A 49 7.22 -0.20 -7.53
C LYS A 49 7.85 1.12 -7.96
N SER A 50 8.99 1.51 -7.39
CA SER A 50 9.72 2.74 -7.78
C SER A 50 10.32 2.68 -9.20
N SER A 51 10.61 1.49 -9.70
CA SER A 51 11.06 1.24 -11.07
C SER A 51 9.88 1.09 -12.03
N LEU A 52 10.16 1.17 -13.34
CA LEU A 52 9.21 0.71 -14.35
C LEU A 52 8.93 -0.78 -14.15
N MET A 53 7.68 -1.17 -14.35
CA MET A 53 7.26 -2.57 -14.26
C MET A 53 7.81 -3.34 -15.47
N GLN A 54 8.53 -4.42 -15.20
CA GLN A 54 8.96 -5.38 -16.22
C GLN A 54 8.07 -6.62 -16.15
N PRO A 55 7.89 -7.35 -17.27
CA PRO A 55 7.26 -8.66 -17.26
C PRO A 55 7.88 -9.57 -16.18
N ASP A 56 7.06 -10.41 -15.57
CA ASP A 56 7.45 -11.43 -14.57
C ASP A 56 8.14 -10.90 -13.29
N THR A 57 8.15 -9.58 -13.09
CA THR A 57 8.70 -8.99 -11.88
C THR A 57 7.76 -9.19 -10.70
N LEU A 58 8.30 -9.70 -9.58
CA LEU A 58 7.54 -9.79 -8.33
C LEU A 58 7.02 -8.42 -7.89
N TRP A 59 5.69 -8.32 -7.79
CA TRP A 59 4.95 -7.17 -7.30
C TRP A 59 4.21 -7.54 -6.01
N VAL A 60 4.90 -7.36 -4.87
CA VAL A 60 4.39 -7.78 -3.56
C VAL A 60 3.04 -7.12 -3.19
N PRO A 61 2.86 -5.79 -3.36
CA PRO A 61 1.53 -5.16 -3.25
C PRO A 61 0.40 -5.89 -3.99
N GLN A 62 0.64 -6.31 -5.25
CA GLN A 62 -0.34 -7.07 -6.03
C GLN A 62 -0.60 -8.44 -5.40
N ARG A 63 0.44 -9.15 -4.93
CA ARG A 63 0.29 -10.45 -4.25
C ARG A 63 -0.58 -10.32 -3.00
N ILE A 64 -0.33 -9.31 -2.17
CA ILE A 64 -1.12 -9.02 -0.96
C ILE A 64 -2.57 -8.70 -1.34
N ALA A 65 -2.80 -7.80 -2.30
CA ALA A 65 -4.15 -7.45 -2.74
C ALA A 65 -4.93 -8.67 -3.25
N THR A 66 -4.29 -9.52 -4.06
CA THR A 66 -4.91 -10.75 -4.57
C THR A 66 -5.23 -11.72 -3.43
N ALA A 67 -4.30 -11.92 -2.48
CA ALA A 67 -4.55 -12.79 -1.33
C ALA A 67 -5.72 -12.29 -0.46
N LEU A 68 -5.84 -10.98 -0.27
CA LEU A 68 -6.95 -10.36 0.46
C LEU A 68 -8.30 -10.63 -0.24
N VAL A 69 -8.40 -10.38 -1.54
CA VAL A 69 -9.63 -10.65 -2.31
C VAL A 69 -9.98 -12.14 -2.28
N THR A 70 -9.01 -13.03 -2.47
CA THR A 70 -9.23 -14.49 -2.36
C THR A 70 -9.72 -14.89 -0.96
N ALA A 71 -9.29 -14.18 0.09
CA ALA A 71 -9.78 -14.38 1.45
C ALA A 71 -11.19 -13.78 1.68
N GLY A 72 -11.77 -13.07 0.71
CA GLY A 72 -13.06 -12.37 0.82
C GLY A 72 -12.96 -10.96 1.41
N ILE A 73 -11.78 -10.34 1.35
CA ILE A 73 -11.53 -8.98 1.84
C ILE A 73 -11.40 -8.05 0.64
N GLY A 74 -12.42 -7.22 0.41
CA GLY A 74 -12.55 -6.39 -0.79
C GLY A 74 -13.20 -7.15 -1.97
N LYS A 75 -13.60 -6.40 -3.00
CA LYS A 75 -14.36 -6.91 -4.16
C LYS A 75 -13.46 -7.55 -5.20
N GLN A 76 -12.42 -6.84 -5.61
CA GLN A 76 -11.50 -7.23 -6.67
C GLN A 76 -10.20 -6.43 -6.59
N VAL A 77 -9.16 -6.95 -7.24
CA VAL A 77 -7.92 -6.22 -7.45
C VAL A 77 -7.97 -5.51 -8.80
N ALA A 78 -7.54 -4.25 -8.86
CA ALA A 78 -7.41 -3.51 -10.10
C ALA A 78 -6.08 -2.76 -10.15
N SER A 79 -5.25 -3.06 -11.14
CA SER A 79 -3.96 -2.40 -11.36
C SER A 79 -4.16 -1.04 -12.05
N LEU A 80 -4.81 -0.10 -11.37
CA LEU A 80 -5.17 1.20 -11.94
C LEU A 80 -3.96 2.13 -12.12
N LEU A 81 -2.89 1.91 -11.36
CA LEU A 81 -1.72 2.79 -11.33
C LEU A 81 -0.57 2.22 -12.14
N ILE A 82 -0.09 2.99 -13.11
CA ILE A 82 1.10 2.66 -13.90
C ILE A 82 2.16 3.72 -13.69
N ARG A 83 3.37 3.28 -13.32
CA ARG A 83 4.54 4.14 -13.31
C ARG A 83 5.07 4.31 -14.74
N THR A 84 5.08 5.54 -15.23
CA THR A 84 5.59 5.92 -16.56
C THR A 84 7.04 6.38 -16.50
N ASN A 85 7.49 6.91 -15.36
CA ASN A 85 8.87 7.34 -15.13
C ASN A 85 9.44 6.69 -13.87
N ALA A 86 10.65 6.14 -13.94
CA ALA A 86 11.31 5.60 -12.76
C ALA A 86 11.65 6.73 -11.78
N VAL A 87 11.58 6.44 -10.48
CA VAL A 87 12.05 7.34 -9.43
C VAL A 87 13.10 6.63 -8.56
N PRO A 88 14.06 7.38 -7.98
CA PRO A 88 15.01 6.81 -7.03
C PRO A 88 14.31 6.01 -5.94
N LYS A 89 14.88 4.87 -5.55
CA LYS A 89 14.31 4.07 -4.47
C LYS A 89 14.59 4.77 -3.15
N ALA A 90 13.56 5.27 -2.48
CA ALA A 90 13.70 6.05 -1.24
C ALA A 90 14.55 5.38 -0.14
N SER A 91 14.52 4.05 -0.04
CA SER A 91 15.32 3.30 0.93
C SER A 91 16.82 3.28 0.63
N LEU A 92 17.21 3.62 -0.61
CA LEU A 92 18.60 3.72 -1.07
C LEU A 92 19.03 5.18 -1.27
N SER A 93 18.09 6.13 -1.18
CA SER A 93 18.35 7.56 -1.33
C SER A 93 18.70 8.22 0.00
N SER A 94 19.60 9.20 -0.06
CA SER A 94 19.81 10.15 1.05
C SER A 94 18.53 10.95 1.33
N PRO A 95 18.35 11.53 2.55
CA PRO A 95 17.13 12.25 2.89
C PRO A 95 16.69 13.31 1.88
N SER A 96 17.63 14.07 1.29
CA SER A 96 17.37 15.13 0.30
C SER A 96 17.10 14.63 -1.12
N GLU A 97 17.47 13.38 -1.42
CA GLU A 97 17.28 12.75 -2.74
C GLU A 97 16.07 11.79 -2.75
N ARG A 98 15.39 11.63 -1.62
CA ARG A 98 14.18 10.82 -1.54
C ARG A 98 13.08 11.46 -2.39
N PRO A 99 12.39 10.68 -3.23
CA PRO A 99 11.33 11.27 -4.03
C PRO A 99 10.20 11.83 -3.16
N THR A 100 9.72 13.02 -3.51
CA THR A 100 8.58 13.67 -2.87
C THR A 100 7.26 13.06 -3.33
N ALA A 101 6.16 13.37 -2.62
CA ALA A 101 4.82 12.94 -3.02
C ALA A 101 4.46 13.46 -4.43
N ALA A 102 4.85 14.70 -4.75
CA ALA A 102 4.68 15.30 -6.06
C ALA A 102 5.45 14.55 -7.15
N GLN A 103 6.71 14.18 -6.91
CA GLN A 103 7.49 13.39 -7.88
C GLN A 103 6.87 12.00 -8.11
N HIS A 104 6.36 11.36 -7.05
CA HIS A 104 5.59 10.12 -7.19
C HIS A 104 4.30 10.33 -7.98
N TYR A 105 3.55 11.38 -7.72
CA TYR A 105 2.34 11.75 -8.46
C TYR A 105 2.64 11.92 -9.96
N GLU A 106 3.66 12.72 -10.32
CA GLU A 106 4.03 12.99 -11.72
C GLU A 106 4.54 11.76 -12.47
N SER A 107 5.17 10.84 -11.75
CA SER A 107 5.71 9.61 -12.34
C SER A 107 4.66 8.52 -12.62
N ILE A 108 3.40 8.74 -12.23
CA ILE A 108 2.33 7.73 -12.28
C ILE A 108 1.15 8.24 -13.11
N THR A 109 0.58 7.36 -13.93
CA THR A 109 -0.68 7.57 -14.65
C THR A 109 -1.77 6.59 -14.19
N VAL A 110 -3.02 6.90 -14.48
CA VAL A 110 -4.18 6.06 -14.17
C VAL A 110 -4.70 5.37 -15.43
N GLN A 111 -4.75 4.04 -15.40
CA GLN A 111 -5.53 3.25 -16.36
C GLN A 111 -7.00 3.25 -15.94
N ARG A 112 -7.85 3.96 -16.70
CA ARG A 112 -9.29 4.02 -16.44
C ARG A 112 -10.01 2.79 -16.98
N THR A 113 -9.69 1.62 -16.43
CA THR A 113 -10.35 0.34 -16.78
C THR A 113 -11.63 0.10 -15.98
N LEU A 114 -11.92 0.94 -14.97
CA LEU A 114 -13.12 0.85 -14.13
C LEU A 114 -14.03 2.05 -14.33
N SER A 115 -15.34 1.80 -14.36
CA SER A 115 -16.37 2.84 -14.29
C SER A 115 -16.68 3.16 -12.82
N LYS A 116 -16.26 4.37 -12.37
CA LYS A 116 -16.69 5.04 -11.14
C LYS A 116 -16.70 4.15 -9.87
N PRO A 117 -15.53 3.72 -9.36
CA PRO A 117 -15.45 3.10 -8.04
C PRO A 117 -15.88 4.09 -6.95
N ASN A 118 -16.62 3.62 -5.94
CA ASN A 118 -16.98 4.42 -4.76
C ASN A 118 -15.88 4.40 -3.70
N GLU A 119 -15.22 3.25 -3.53
CA GLU A 119 -14.21 3.01 -2.50
C GLU A 119 -12.99 2.31 -3.10
N ILE A 120 -11.80 2.90 -2.88
CA ILE A 120 -10.52 2.32 -3.23
C ILE A 120 -9.66 2.21 -1.97
N VAL A 121 -9.01 1.07 -1.79
CA VAL A 121 -7.90 0.92 -0.85
C VAL A 121 -6.61 0.65 -1.62
N LEU A 122 -5.66 1.57 -1.50
CA LEU A 122 -4.29 1.36 -1.95
C LEU A 122 -3.62 0.30 -1.07
N ILE A 123 -3.01 -0.69 -1.70
CA ILE A 123 -2.30 -1.77 -1.02
C ILE A 123 -0.80 -1.58 -1.21
N ASP A 124 -0.06 -1.50 -0.11
CA ASP A 124 1.40 -1.55 -0.10
C ASP A 124 1.90 -2.66 0.85
N ASP A 125 3.18 -2.99 0.76
CA ASP A 125 3.78 -3.95 1.67
C ASP A 125 4.34 -3.27 2.93
N ILE A 126 5.06 -2.16 2.78
CA ILE A 126 5.71 -1.44 3.88
C ILE A 126 5.48 0.06 3.78
N VAL A 127 4.94 0.62 4.85
CA VAL A 127 4.70 2.05 5.03
C VAL A 127 5.91 2.68 5.76
N THR A 128 6.55 3.66 5.09
CA THR A 128 7.74 4.43 5.54
C THR A 128 7.41 5.93 5.55
N ARG A 129 8.06 6.87 4.87
CA ARG A 129 7.53 8.27 4.93
C ARG A 129 6.23 8.46 4.13
N ASP A 130 6.00 7.56 3.18
CA ASP A 130 4.76 7.40 2.39
C ASP A 130 4.43 8.47 1.36
N ALA A 131 5.45 9.18 0.90
CA ALA A 131 5.40 9.95 -0.33
C ALA A 131 4.82 9.14 -1.51
N THR A 132 5.16 7.84 -1.63
CA THR A 132 4.59 6.97 -2.67
C THR A 132 3.07 6.83 -2.54
N LEU A 133 2.57 6.45 -1.36
CA LEU A 133 1.13 6.26 -1.13
C LEU A 133 0.37 7.56 -1.35
N LEU A 134 0.91 8.68 -0.89
CA LEU A 134 0.28 9.97 -1.05
C LEU A 134 0.25 10.42 -2.52
N GLY A 135 1.35 10.24 -3.26
CA GLY A 135 1.37 10.50 -4.70
C GLY A 135 0.39 9.62 -5.48
N CYS A 136 0.28 8.35 -5.11
CA CYS A 136 -0.69 7.41 -5.69
C CYS A 136 -2.14 7.82 -5.38
N ALA A 137 -2.42 8.18 -4.12
CA ALA A 137 -3.75 8.57 -3.66
C ALA A 137 -4.23 9.83 -4.38
N ASN A 138 -3.39 10.86 -4.46
CA ASN A 138 -3.72 12.09 -5.18
C ASN A 138 -3.95 11.83 -6.68
N ARG A 139 -3.13 10.98 -7.30
CA ARG A 139 -3.31 10.62 -8.72
C ARG A 139 -4.63 9.88 -8.98
N LEU A 140 -5.07 9.04 -8.05
CA LEU A 140 -6.39 8.41 -8.11
C LEU A 140 -7.53 9.39 -7.82
N ALA A 141 -7.34 10.32 -6.89
CA ALA A 141 -8.35 11.33 -6.53
C ALA A 141 -8.68 12.21 -7.74
N ASP A 142 -7.69 12.61 -8.52
CA ASP A 142 -7.92 13.36 -9.77
C ASP A 142 -8.68 12.53 -10.82
N ALA A 143 -8.43 11.23 -10.90
CA ALA A 143 -9.10 10.35 -11.84
C ALA A 143 -10.52 9.96 -11.39
N PHE A 144 -10.75 9.92 -10.07
CA PHE A 144 -12.00 9.48 -9.43
C PHE A 144 -12.38 10.42 -8.28
N PRO A 145 -12.79 11.66 -8.56
CA PRO A 145 -12.96 12.72 -7.54
C PRO A 145 -14.09 12.47 -6.52
N GLN A 146 -14.96 11.50 -6.79
CA GLN A 146 -16.05 11.11 -5.89
C GLN A 146 -15.76 9.80 -5.14
N CYS A 147 -14.57 9.21 -5.34
CA CYS A 147 -14.17 7.98 -4.70
C CYS A 147 -13.50 8.28 -3.35
N SER A 148 -13.91 7.58 -2.29
CA SER A 148 -13.16 7.53 -1.05
C SER A 148 -11.92 6.66 -1.26
N ILE A 149 -10.75 7.25 -1.00
CA ILE A 149 -9.45 6.61 -1.20
C ILE A 149 -8.77 6.49 0.15
N ARG A 150 -8.41 5.26 0.51
CA ARG A 150 -7.67 4.92 1.72
C ARG A 150 -6.44 4.10 1.37
N ALA A 151 -5.56 3.89 2.34
CA ALA A 151 -4.36 3.07 2.15
C ALA A 151 -4.25 2.01 3.24
N PHE A 152 -3.66 0.89 2.88
CA PHE A 152 -3.27 -0.19 3.77
C PHE A 152 -1.85 -0.64 3.43
N ALA A 153 -1.04 -0.84 4.45
CA ALA A 153 0.24 -1.50 4.33
C ALA A 153 0.37 -2.63 5.36
N ALA A 154 0.98 -3.74 4.96
CA ALA A 154 1.13 -4.90 5.84
C ALA A 154 2.07 -4.67 7.03
N MET A 155 3.00 -3.71 6.93
CA MET A 155 3.98 -3.42 7.97
C MET A 155 4.34 -1.93 7.98
N ARG A 156 4.45 -1.32 9.17
CA ARG A 156 5.02 0.02 9.35
C ARG A 156 6.45 -0.03 9.83
N THR A 157 7.28 0.92 9.41
CA THR A 157 8.55 1.17 10.09
C THR A 157 8.31 2.02 11.32
N ILE A 158 8.95 1.62 12.43
CA ILE A 158 9.04 2.38 13.67
C ILE A 158 10.44 2.99 13.71
N SER A 159 10.51 4.32 13.79
CA SER A 159 11.78 5.06 13.77
C SER A 159 12.35 5.25 15.17
N ASP A 160 11.49 5.42 16.17
CA ASP A 160 11.87 5.47 17.58
C ASP A 160 11.66 4.07 18.22
N PRO A 161 12.72 3.35 18.60
CA PRO A 161 12.60 2.04 19.23
C PRO A 161 11.78 2.03 20.52
N THR A 162 11.61 3.17 21.20
CA THR A 162 10.80 3.28 22.42
C THR A 162 9.29 3.18 22.14
N GLU A 163 8.87 3.43 20.90
CA GLU A 163 7.49 3.25 20.43
C GLU A 163 7.18 1.79 20.04
N PHE A 164 8.17 0.89 20.11
CA PHE A 164 7.95 -0.53 19.82
C PHE A 164 7.26 -1.23 20.99
N GLU A 165 5.96 -1.51 20.83
CA GLU A 165 5.19 -2.26 21.82
C GLU A 165 5.20 -3.77 21.55
N SER A 166 4.96 -4.17 20.29
CA SER A 166 4.89 -5.58 19.90
C SER A 166 5.04 -5.78 18.40
N VAL A 167 5.30 -7.03 18.00
CA VAL A 167 5.40 -7.43 16.58
C VAL A 167 4.04 -7.29 15.86
N TYR A 168 2.93 -7.46 16.57
CA TYR A 168 1.57 -7.35 16.03
C TYR A 168 0.80 -6.22 16.71
N SER A 169 0.96 -5.01 16.18
CA SER A 169 0.31 -3.80 16.66
C SER A 169 -0.36 -3.07 15.48
N PRO A 170 -1.52 -3.56 14.97
CA PRO A 170 -2.24 -2.85 13.91
C PRO A 170 -2.73 -1.49 14.41
N CYS A 171 -2.59 -0.44 13.59
CA CYS A 171 -3.07 0.92 13.91
C CYS A 171 -3.77 1.56 12.70
N ILE A 172 -4.42 2.69 12.94
CA ILE A 172 -5.05 3.54 11.92
C ILE A 172 -4.58 4.97 12.14
N GLY A 173 -4.21 5.65 11.06
CA GLY A 173 -3.60 6.97 11.16
C GLY A 173 -3.74 7.78 9.88
N THR A 174 -3.09 8.93 9.84
CA THR A 174 -3.05 9.83 8.68
C THR A 174 -1.63 10.01 8.14
N ILE A 175 -1.55 10.34 6.85
CA ILE A 175 -0.32 10.82 6.21
C ILE A 175 -0.60 12.26 5.77
N ASP A 176 0.12 13.21 6.35
CA ASP A 176 0.01 14.63 6.03
C ASP A 176 1.08 15.01 5.00
N LEU A 177 0.74 15.89 4.06
CA LEU A 177 1.69 16.59 3.19
C LEU A 177 1.94 17.99 3.76
N TYR A 178 3.20 18.32 4.02
CA TYR A 178 3.58 19.68 4.39
C TYR A 178 3.92 20.51 3.17
N ASP A 179 3.86 21.84 3.31
CA ASP A 179 4.21 22.80 2.26
C ASP A 179 5.65 22.65 1.77
N THR A 180 6.54 22.07 2.57
CA THR A 180 7.91 21.73 2.19
C THR A 180 8.00 20.59 1.17
N GLY A 181 6.89 19.88 0.92
CA GLY A 181 6.83 18.66 0.12
C GLY A 181 7.14 17.38 0.90
N ASP A 182 7.48 17.51 2.19
CA ASP A 182 7.68 16.38 3.09
C ASP A 182 6.35 15.74 3.51
N THR A 183 6.42 14.44 3.80
CA THR A 183 5.29 13.69 4.30
C THR A 183 5.52 13.22 5.73
N PHE A 184 4.47 13.29 6.55
CA PHE A 184 4.53 12.90 7.96
C PHE A 184 3.40 11.93 8.30
N ARG A 185 3.73 10.84 8.98
CA ARG A 185 2.76 9.85 9.45
C ARG A 185 2.36 10.12 10.89
N ARG A 186 1.06 10.05 11.17
CA ARG A 186 0.47 10.05 12.52
C ARG A 186 -0.27 8.74 12.73
N PRO A 187 0.39 7.70 13.30
CA PRO A 187 -0.16 6.36 13.43
C PRO A 187 -1.27 6.22 14.46
#